data_AF-M5CA47-F1
#
_entry.id   AF-M5CA47-F1
#
_cell.length_a   1.000
_cell.length_b   1.000
_cell.length_c   1.000
_cell.angle_alpha   90.00
_cell.angle_beta   90.00
_cell.angle_gamma   90.00
#
_symmetry.space_group_name_H-M   'P 1'
#
loop_
_entity.id
_entity.type
_entity.pdbx_description
1 polymer ?
#
loop_
_entity_poly.entity_id
_entity_poly.type
_entity_poly.pdbx_seq_one_letter_code
_entity_poly.pdbx_strand_id
1 'polypeptide(L)'
;MSEYSVRSSSPLAGKDDLRRSPSIKSTKTSSSNASKHTSSTSSSVSSAVSNLIKLVTIGKASPVQDPPTGPALKSSYPSLFDENAKLEAASKAINKILVSLITCVKSFKCPSALDFSADADSYLLLVNNEKNKAFINQLLELSSLRAELEKIPTHGNVELKDKKHAAGTAIVRALQKMRDRQQELYNQSKTELIDQDPATALQNLHTSTLACTKRFQYPTELDFSKKKENSLVQTDKNRRFIDQLCKMEKYRDELSNVQTHGDVELEAQYRDVNVAIGKALQQLKAHQRKVYEKSLKRPNTA
;
A
#
# COMPACT_ATOMS: atom_id res chain seq x y z
N MET A 1 -3.40 -18.06 82.06
CA MET A 1 -3.55 -17.00 81.04
C MET A 1 -4.81 -17.29 80.25
N SER A 2 -5.60 -16.25 80.01
CA SER A 2 -7.08 -16.29 79.95
C SER A 2 -7.75 -17.08 78.83
N GLU A 3 -8.91 -17.57 79.26
CA GLU A 3 -10.11 -18.15 78.66
C GLU A 3 -10.85 -17.33 77.58
N TYR A 4 -11.60 -18.05 76.71
CA TYR A 4 -12.99 -17.86 76.20
C TYR A 4 -13.46 -16.46 75.72
N SER A 5 -14.44 -16.20 74.84
CA SER A 5 -15.38 -16.94 73.98
C SER A 5 -16.28 -15.86 73.30
N VAL A 6 -16.63 -16.06 72.03
CA VAL A 6 -17.97 -15.92 71.41
C VAL A 6 -18.77 -14.57 71.44
N ARG A 7 -19.14 -14.14 70.21
CA ARG A 7 -20.41 -13.52 69.73
C ARG A 7 -20.82 -12.07 70.05
N SER A 8 -21.20 -11.41 68.93
CA SER A 8 -22.58 -11.01 68.58
C SER A 8 -22.97 -9.52 68.66
N SER A 9 -23.48 -9.09 67.50
CA SER A 9 -24.60 -8.15 67.25
C SER A 9 -24.32 -6.65 67.12
N SER A 10 -24.60 -6.18 65.90
CA SER A 10 -25.11 -4.85 65.55
C SER A 10 -26.46 -4.58 66.24
N PRO A 11 -26.93 -3.31 66.30
CA PRO A 11 -28.01 -2.94 65.36
C PRO A 11 -28.13 -1.45 64.95
N LEU A 12 -28.76 -1.25 63.78
CA LEU A 12 -29.80 -0.23 63.41
C LEU A 12 -29.48 1.28 63.55
N ALA A 13 -30.05 2.25 62.81
CA ALA A 13 -30.84 2.38 61.59
C ALA A 13 -31.15 3.89 61.42
N GLY A 14 -31.43 4.33 60.18
CA GLY A 14 -32.05 5.62 59.84
C GLY A 14 -31.54 6.13 58.49
N LYS A 15 -32.24 5.97 57.35
CA LYS A 15 -33.43 6.71 56.84
C LYS A 15 -33.22 8.23 56.85
N ASP A 16 -33.51 9.04 55.84
CA ASP A 16 -34.17 8.91 54.53
C ASP A 16 -33.84 10.20 53.73
N ASP A 17 -34.21 10.20 52.44
CA ASP A 17 -34.67 11.35 51.65
C ASP A 17 -33.75 12.18 50.71
N LEU A 18 -33.96 11.90 49.41
CA LEU A 18 -34.48 12.79 48.36
C LEU A 18 -33.78 14.14 48.08
N ARG A 19 -33.28 14.28 46.84
CA ARG A 19 -33.72 15.25 45.80
C ARG A 19 -32.74 15.23 44.61
N ARG A 20 -33.18 14.83 43.42
CA ARG A 20 -33.85 15.63 42.37
C ARG A 20 -32.86 16.35 41.44
N SER A 21 -32.81 15.86 40.20
CA SER A 21 -32.19 16.47 39.01
C SER A 21 -32.81 17.82 38.62
N PRO A 22 -32.10 18.59 37.79
CA PRO A 22 -32.67 19.06 36.51
C PRO A 22 -31.66 18.81 35.36
N SER A 23 -32.01 18.28 34.18
CA SER A 23 -32.99 18.68 33.16
C SER A 23 -32.84 20.14 32.71
N ILE A 24 -32.10 20.35 31.62
CA ILE A 24 -32.26 21.52 30.75
C ILE A 24 -32.49 21.01 29.32
N LYS A 25 -33.65 21.38 28.79
CA LYS A 25 -34.12 21.11 27.43
C LYS A 25 -34.30 22.45 26.72
N SER A 26 -33.95 22.46 25.43
CA SER A 26 -34.40 23.37 24.36
C SER A 26 -33.84 24.80 24.29
N THR A 27 -33.17 25.09 23.18
CA THR A 27 -33.59 26.16 22.25
C THR A 27 -33.40 25.71 20.80
N LYS A 28 -34.52 25.69 20.06
CA LYS A 28 -34.56 25.77 18.60
C LYS A 28 -34.25 27.21 18.20
N THR A 29 -33.37 27.41 17.24
CA THR A 29 -33.42 28.57 16.34
C THR A 29 -33.19 28.10 14.91
N SER A 30 -34.24 28.25 14.10
CA SER A 30 -34.15 28.26 12.65
C SER A 30 -33.31 29.45 12.21
N SER A 31 -32.37 29.22 11.29
CA SER A 31 -32.00 30.24 10.31
C SER A 31 -31.66 29.56 9.00
N SER A 32 -32.56 29.77 8.05
CA SER A 32 -32.40 29.50 6.63
C SER A 32 -31.28 30.36 6.07
N ASN A 33 -30.31 29.75 5.39
CA ASN A 33 -29.56 30.44 4.36
C ASN A 33 -29.37 29.54 3.14
N ALA A 34 -29.91 30.02 2.02
CA ALA A 34 -29.73 29.46 0.71
C ALA A 34 -28.26 29.58 0.28
N SER A 35 -27.71 28.51 -0.29
CA SER A 35 -26.58 28.65 -1.22
C SER A 35 -26.74 27.67 -2.37
N LYS A 36 -26.89 28.24 -3.57
CA LYS A 36 -26.81 27.56 -4.85
C LYS A 36 -25.33 27.21 -5.08
N HIS A 37 -24.99 25.94 -5.13
CA HIS A 37 -23.72 25.51 -5.72
C HIS A 37 -23.97 24.42 -6.77
N THR A 38 -23.56 24.80 -7.97
CA THR A 38 -23.49 24.03 -9.21
C THR A 38 -22.60 22.81 -9.03
N SER A 39 -23.10 21.65 -9.45
CA SER A 39 -22.31 20.43 -9.63
C SER A 39 -21.27 20.66 -10.74
N SER A 40 -19.99 20.44 -10.45
CA SER A 40 -18.95 20.31 -11.45
C SER A 40 -17.98 19.23 -10.99
N THR A 41 -18.28 18.01 -11.44
CA THR A 41 -17.43 16.84 -11.28
C THR A 41 -16.24 16.99 -12.23
N SER A 42 -15.05 17.23 -11.69
CA SER A 42 -13.80 16.99 -12.41
C SER A 42 -12.82 16.30 -11.47
N SER A 43 -12.50 15.04 -11.75
CA SER A 43 -11.38 14.34 -11.13
C SER A 43 -10.50 13.76 -12.23
N SER A 44 -9.48 14.55 -12.58
CA SER A 44 -8.29 14.10 -13.28
C SER A 44 -7.40 13.36 -12.29
N VAL A 45 -7.29 12.03 -12.40
CA VAL A 45 -6.14 11.29 -11.87
C VAL A 45 -5.89 10.05 -12.75
N SER A 46 -4.92 10.12 -13.65
CA SER A 46 -4.40 8.96 -14.38
C SER A 46 -2.95 9.22 -14.75
N SER A 47 -2.04 8.91 -13.82
CA SER A 47 -0.59 8.89 -14.07
C SER A 47 0.08 7.89 -13.13
N ALA A 48 -0.16 6.59 -13.31
CA ALA A 48 0.59 5.54 -12.60
C ALA A 48 0.54 4.16 -13.30
N VAL A 49 0.36 4.10 -14.62
CA VAL A 49 0.32 2.81 -15.37
C VAL A 49 1.41 2.71 -16.44
N SER A 50 2.28 3.72 -16.57
CA SER A 50 3.22 3.79 -17.72
C SER A 50 4.55 3.04 -17.57
N ASN A 51 4.83 2.33 -16.47
CA ASN A 51 6.19 1.84 -16.21
C ASN A 51 6.46 0.34 -16.42
N LEU A 52 5.53 -0.44 -17.01
CA LEU A 52 5.76 -1.88 -17.22
C LEU A 52 5.85 -2.32 -18.70
N ILE A 53 5.91 -1.39 -19.66
CA ILE A 53 6.01 -1.73 -21.09
C ILE A 53 7.13 -0.94 -21.76
N LYS A 54 8.38 -1.20 -21.36
CA LYS A 54 9.56 -0.84 -22.15
C LYS A 54 10.67 -1.86 -21.90
N LEU A 55 10.69 -2.94 -22.70
CA LEU A 55 11.89 -3.55 -23.27
C LEU A 55 11.48 -4.81 -24.05
N VAL A 56 11.28 -4.71 -25.37
CA VAL A 56 11.77 -5.66 -26.38
C VAL A 56 11.73 -4.90 -27.72
N THR A 57 12.90 -4.54 -28.22
CA THR A 57 13.12 -3.98 -29.56
C THR A 57 13.65 -5.11 -30.44
N ILE A 58 12.97 -5.42 -31.55
CA ILE A 58 13.53 -6.28 -32.61
C ILE A 58 13.46 -5.51 -33.93
N GLY A 59 14.61 -5.48 -34.60
CA GLY A 59 14.99 -4.54 -35.64
C GLY A 59 14.38 -4.74 -37.02
N LYS A 60 14.60 -3.69 -37.83
CA LYS A 60 14.26 -3.52 -39.24
C LYS A 60 14.98 -4.51 -40.16
N ALA A 61 14.31 -4.88 -41.25
CA ALA A 61 14.92 -4.92 -42.59
C ALA A 61 13.84 -4.70 -43.67
N SER A 62 14.15 -3.87 -44.67
CA SER A 62 13.52 -3.76 -46.01
C SER A 62 14.68 -3.68 -47.01
N PRO A 63 14.57 -4.21 -48.25
CA PRO A 63 14.13 -3.36 -49.38
C PRO A 63 13.30 -4.08 -50.48
N VAL A 64 12.23 -3.44 -51.01
CA VAL A 64 12.08 -2.69 -52.30
C VAL A 64 12.00 -3.56 -53.58
N GLN A 65 10.85 -3.56 -54.29
CA GLN A 65 10.64 -3.10 -55.70
C GLN A 65 9.21 -3.45 -56.24
N ASP A 66 8.55 -2.45 -56.83
CA ASP A 66 7.29 -2.46 -57.62
C ASP A 66 7.62 -2.18 -59.13
N PRO A 67 6.67 -2.02 -60.09
CA PRO A 67 5.51 -2.82 -60.58
C PRO A 67 5.55 -2.95 -62.15
N PRO A 68 4.49 -3.31 -62.95
CA PRO A 68 3.40 -2.35 -63.31
C PRO A 68 1.98 -2.89 -63.68
N THR A 69 0.97 -2.07 -63.34
CA THR A 69 -0.23 -1.60 -64.09
C THR A 69 -1.33 -2.53 -64.62
N GLY A 70 -2.56 -2.29 -64.12
CA GLY A 70 -3.84 -2.44 -64.83
C GLY A 70 -4.99 -1.76 -64.05
N PRO A 71 -5.83 -0.88 -64.67
CA PRO A 71 -6.88 -0.17 -63.95
C PRO A 71 -8.16 -1.01 -63.90
N ALA A 72 -8.54 -1.46 -62.71
CA ALA A 72 -9.85 -2.05 -62.47
C ALA A 72 -10.65 -1.19 -61.49
N LEU A 73 -11.86 -0.87 -61.90
CA LEU A 73 -12.83 0.02 -61.27
C LEU A 73 -13.01 -0.29 -59.77
N LYS A 74 -12.75 0.71 -58.93
CA LYS A 74 -13.08 0.71 -57.50
C LYS A 74 -14.61 0.73 -57.33
N SER A 75 -15.21 -0.43 -57.17
CA SER A 75 -16.46 -0.57 -56.41
C SER A 75 -16.10 -0.63 -54.93
N SER A 76 -15.95 0.54 -54.30
CA SER A 76 -15.64 0.66 -52.87
C SER A 76 -16.92 0.90 -52.08
N TYR A 77 -17.87 -0.03 -52.15
CA TYR A 77 -18.89 -0.16 -51.12
C TYR A 77 -18.38 -1.17 -50.08
N PRO A 78 -18.31 -0.81 -48.79
CA PRO A 78 -17.99 -1.77 -47.74
C PRO A 78 -19.01 -2.92 -47.81
N SER A 79 -18.54 -4.16 -47.99
CA SER A 79 -19.41 -5.32 -47.99
C SER A 79 -20.06 -5.47 -46.61
N LEU A 80 -21.39 -5.38 -46.55
CA LEU A 80 -22.17 -5.49 -45.33
C LEU A 80 -21.94 -6.84 -44.61
N PHE A 81 -21.63 -7.90 -45.39
CA PHE A 81 -21.27 -9.22 -44.85
C PHE A 81 -19.95 -9.22 -44.07
N ASP A 82 -18.98 -8.39 -44.47
CA ASP A 82 -17.67 -8.29 -43.81
C ASP A 82 -17.77 -7.53 -42.47
N GLU A 83 -18.61 -6.49 -42.41
CA GLU A 83 -18.87 -5.77 -41.16
C GLU A 83 -19.62 -6.63 -40.14
N ASN A 84 -20.65 -7.38 -40.56
CA ASN A 84 -21.36 -8.27 -39.65
C ASN A 84 -20.43 -9.38 -39.10
N ALA A 85 -19.53 -9.93 -39.92
CA ALA A 85 -18.55 -10.90 -39.46
C ALA A 85 -17.59 -10.32 -38.41
N LYS A 86 -17.15 -9.07 -38.57
CA LYS A 86 -16.31 -8.35 -37.59
C LYS A 86 -17.05 -8.12 -36.27
N LEU A 87 -18.31 -7.71 -36.33
CA LEU A 87 -19.14 -7.49 -35.14
C LEU A 87 -19.34 -8.80 -34.35
N GLU A 88 -19.64 -9.90 -35.05
CA GLU A 88 -19.77 -11.23 -34.43
C GLU A 88 -18.45 -11.71 -33.81
N ALA A 89 -17.32 -11.52 -34.50
CA ALA A 89 -16.01 -11.84 -33.97
C ALA A 89 -15.69 -11.06 -32.70
N ALA A 90 -15.98 -9.75 -32.68
CA ALA A 90 -15.80 -8.90 -31.50
C ALA A 90 -16.72 -9.33 -30.34
N SER A 91 -18.00 -9.62 -30.62
CA SER A 91 -18.95 -10.12 -29.60
C SER A 91 -18.47 -11.43 -28.98
N LYS A 92 -17.99 -12.37 -29.81
CA LYS A 92 -17.44 -13.66 -29.38
C LYS A 92 -16.16 -13.48 -28.54
N ALA A 93 -15.29 -12.55 -28.91
CA ALA A 93 -14.09 -12.24 -28.14
C ALA A 93 -14.42 -11.68 -26.75
N ILE A 94 -15.38 -10.76 -26.64
CA ILE A 94 -15.83 -10.23 -25.34
C ILE A 94 -16.45 -11.34 -24.49
N ASN A 95 -17.27 -12.21 -25.09
CA ASN A 95 -17.85 -13.37 -24.40
C ASN A 95 -16.77 -14.32 -23.86
N LYS A 96 -15.71 -14.58 -24.65
CA LYS A 96 -14.57 -15.39 -24.21
C LYS A 96 -13.89 -14.79 -22.98
N ILE A 97 -13.69 -13.46 -22.96
CA ILE A 97 -13.12 -12.75 -21.80
C ILE A 97 -14.04 -12.88 -20.58
N LEU A 98 -15.35 -12.70 -20.75
CA LEU A 98 -16.31 -12.85 -19.65
C LEU A 98 -16.30 -14.26 -19.06
N VAL A 99 -16.27 -15.31 -19.91
CA VAL A 99 -16.15 -16.70 -19.46
C VAL A 99 -14.83 -16.90 -18.70
N SER A 100 -13.73 -16.37 -19.23
CA SER A 100 -12.41 -16.48 -18.59
C SER A 100 -12.38 -15.76 -17.24
N LEU A 101 -12.99 -14.58 -17.13
CA LEU A 101 -13.15 -13.85 -15.88
C LEU A 101 -13.95 -14.66 -14.86
N ILE A 102 -15.08 -15.24 -15.27
CA ILE A 102 -15.91 -16.07 -14.38
C ILE A 102 -15.11 -17.28 -13.89
N THR A 103 -14.40 -17.96 -14.77
CA THR A 103 -13.53 -19.09 -14.41
C THR A 103 -12.47 -18.66 -13.41
N CYS A 104 -11.70 -17.62 -13.75
CA CYS A 104 -10.63 -17.04 -12.93
C CYS A 104 -11.14 -16.68 -11.53
N VAL A 105 -12.29 -16.00 -11.41
CA VAL A 105 -12.86 -15.62 -10.10
C VAL A 105 -13.39 -16.83 -9.32
N LYS A 106 -14.00 -17.82 -9.98
CA LYS A 106 -14.59 -18.99 -9.30
C LYS A 106 -13.56 -20.01 -8.86
N SER A 107 -12.48 -20.21 -9.63
CA SER A 107 -11.42 -21.17 -9.31
C SER A 107 -10.43 -20.63 -8.29
N PHE A 108 -10.41 -19.32 -8.07
CA PHE A 108 -9.45 -18.69 -7.19
C PHE A 108 -9.68 -19.08 -5.72
N LYS A 109 -8.67 -19.70 -5.14
CA LYS A 109 -8.55 -19.89 -3.70
C LYS A 109 -7.58 -18.87 -3.15
N CYS A 110 -8.12 -17.85 -2.47
CA CYS A 110 -7.30 -16.84 -1.82
C CYS A 110 -6.48 -17.51 -0.70
N PRO A 111 -5.14 -17.30 -0.67
CA PRO A 111 -4.33 -17.68 0.48
C PRO A 111 -4.86 -17.04 1.77
N SER A 112 -4.72 -17.75 2.89
CA SER A 112 -5.09 -17.26 4.22
C SER A 112 -4.10 -16.22 4.76
N ALA A 113 -2.87 -16.21 4.25
CA ALA A 113 -1.84 -15.24 4.61
C ALA A 113 -0.95 -14.95 3.40
N LEU A 114 -0.32 -13.79 3.38
CA LEU A 114 0.64 -13.37 2.35
C LEU A 114 1.95 -12.95 3.01
N ASP A 115 3.06 -13.11 2.28
CA ASP A 115 4.36 -12.62 2.70
C ASP A 115 4.64 -11.27 2.07
N PHE A 116 4.68 -10.23 2.89
CA PHE A 116 4.96 -8.86 2.46
C PHE A 116 6.45 -8.57 2.45
N SER A 117 6.87 -7.68 1.56
CA SER A 117 8.23 -7.16 1.51
C SER A 117 8.56 -6.39 2.78
N ALA A 118 9.83 -6.45 3.20
CA ALA A 118 10.36 -5.62 4.29
C ALA A 118 10.69 -4.18 3.85
N ASP A 119 10.43 -3.84 2.59
CA ASP A 119 10.67 -2.52 2.02
C ASP A 119 9.68 -1.49 2.58
N ALA A 120 10.22 -0.49 3.30
CA ALA A 120 9.45 0.57 3.94
C ALA A 120 8.71 1.46 2.94
N ASP A 121 9.22 1.58 1.70
CA ASP A 121 8.61 2.42 0.67
C ASP A 121 7.48 1.69 -0.08
N SER A 122 7.30 0.38 0.14
CA SER A 122 6.35 -0.46 -0.59
C SER A 122 5.77 -1.58 0.28
N TYR A 123 5.12 -1.21 1.38
CA TYR A 123 4.57 -2.12 2.40
C TYR A 123 3.52 -3.13 1.88
N LEU A 124 2.84 -2.84 0.77
CA LEU A 124 1.94 -3.81 0.12
C LEU A 124 2.64 -4.72 -0.89
N LEU A 125 3.93 -4.52 -1.17
CA LEU A 125 4.63 -5.34 -2.16
C LEU A 125 4.73 -6.78 -1.67
N LEU A 126 4.32 -7.72 -2.52
CA LEU A 126 4.39 -9.15 -2.22
C LEU A 126 5.76 -9.71 -2.63
N VAL A 127 6.33 -10.56 -1.78
CA VAL A 127 7.51 -11.34 -2.15
C VAL A 127 7.11 -12.39 -3.18
N ASN A 128 7.90 -12.57 -4.24
CA ASN A 128 7.66 -13.61 -5.23
C ASN A 128 8.11 -14.98 -4.68
N ASN A 129 7.20 -15.66 -3.98
CA ASN A 129 7.43 -16.98 -3.39
C ASN A 129 6.22 -17.90 -3.60
N GLU A 130 6.36 -19.19 -3.25
CA GLU A 130 5.30 -20.18 -3.47
C GLU A 130 4.00 -19.86 -2.70
N LYS A 131 4.08 -19.23 -1.53
CA LYS A 131 2.90 -18.83 -0.73
C LYS A 131 2.07 -17.75 -1.43
N ASN A 132 2.73 -16.76 -2.01
CA ASN A 132 2.08 -15.65 -2.71
C ASN A 132 1.73 -15.96 -4.17
N LYS A 133 2.30 -17.03 -4.74
CA LYS A 133 2.20 -17.39 -6.16
C LYS A 133 0.77 -17.44 -6.68
N ALA A 134 -0.15 -18.07 -5.94
CA ALA A 134 -1.55 -18.15 -6.35
C ALA A 134 -2.20 -16.76 -6.44
N PHE A 135 -1.91 -15.88 -5.47
CA PHE A 135 -2.44 -14.51 -5.44
C PHE A 135 -1.84 -13.64 -6.56
N ILE A 136 -0.53 -13.74 -6.78
CA ILE A 136 0.18 -13.01 -7.84
C ILE A 136 -0.32 -13.45 -9.21
N ASN A 137 -0.43 -14.76 -9.45
CA ASN A 137 -0.92 -15.31 -10.72
C ASN A 137 -2.34 -14.83 -11.02
N GLN A 138 -3.21 -14.78 -10.01
CA GLN A 138 -4.57 -14.26 -10.16
C GLN A 138 -4.59 -12.77 -10.57
N LEU A 139 -3.73 -11.93 -9.96
CA LEU A 139 -3.59 -10.51 -10.35
C LEU A 139 -3.11 -10.38 -11.81
N LEU A 140 -2.16 -11.21 -12.21
CA LEU A 140 -1.63 -11.21 -13.57
C LEU A 140 -2.69 -11.65 -14.58
N GLU A 141 -3.45 -12.71 -14.31
CA GLU A 141 -4.56 -13.15 -15.17
C GLU A 141 -5.62 -12.05 -15.35
N LEU A 142 -6.10 -11.45 -14.26
CA LEU A 142 -7.08 -10.36 -14.35
C LEU A 142 -6.54 -9.14 -15.12
N SER A 143 -5.26 -8.83 -14.96
CA SER A 143 -4.59 -7.76 -15.69
C SER A 143 -4.46 -8.09 -17.19
N SER A 144 -4.17 -9.34 -17.52
CA SER A 144 -4.15 -9.82 -18.91
C SER A 144 -5.52 -9.73 -19.56
N LEU A 145 -6.59 -10.17 -18.86
CA LEU A 145 -7.96 -10.06 -19.36
C LEU A 145 -8.36 -8.62 -19.64
N ARG A 146 -7.94 -7.67 -18.79
CA ARG A 146 -8.15 -6.24 -19.04
C ARG A 146 -7.45 -5.78 -20.31
N ALA A 147 -6.17 -6.13 -20.48
CA ALA A 147 -5.38 -5.75 -21.64
C ALA A 147 -5.92 -6.40 -22.94
N GLU A 148 -6.40 -7.63 -22.87
CA GLU A 148 -7.08 -8.31 -23.99
C GLU A 148 -8.39 -7.61 -24.37
N LEU A 149 -9.19 -7.23 -23.36
CA LEU A 149 -10.46 -6.54 -23.59
C LEU A 149 -10.24 -5.18 -24.28
N GLU A 150 -9.22 -4.43 -23.87
CA GLU A 150 -8.86 -3.14 -24.46
C GLU A 150 -8.57 -3.26 -25.96
N LYS A 151 -7.93 -4.35 -26.40
CA LYS A 151 -7.59 -4.62 -27.81
C LYS A 151 -8.79 -4.96 -28.71
N ILE A 152 -9.95 -5.33 -28.14
CA ILE A 152 -11.11 -5.70 -28.95
C ILE A 152 -11.75 -4.45 -29.57
N PRO A 153 -11.81 -4.32 -30.91
CA PRO A 153 -12.48 -3.20 -31.56
C PRO A 153 -14.01 -3.34 -31.42
N THR A 154 -14.69 -2.22 -31.22
CA THR A 154 -16.16 -2.17 -31.14
C THR A 154 -16.81 -1.67 -32.43
N HIS A 155 -16.01 -1.25 -33.41
CA HIS A 155 -16.45 -0.77 -34.74
C HIS A 155 -17.59 0.27 -34.69
N GLY A 156 -17.62 1.09 -33.64
CA GLY A 156 -18.66 2.11 -33.44
C GLY A 156 -20.01 1.56 -32.94
N ASN A 157 -20.23 0.25 -32.95
CA ASN A 157 -21.46 -0.40 -32.51
C ASN A 157 -21.71 -0.16 -31.01
N VAL A 158 -22.92 0.30 -30.68
CA VAL A 158 -23.30 0.71 -29.32
C VAL A 158 -23.39 -0.50 -28.39
N GLU A 159 -24.03 -1.58 -28.82
CA GLU A 159 -24.17 -2.80 -28.00
C GLU A 159 -22.82 -3.42 -27.64
N LEU A 160 -21.87 -3.45 -28.58
CA LEU A 160 -20.50 -3.90 -28.33
C LEU A 160 -19.74 -2.98 -27.38
N LYS A 161 -19.95 -1.66 -27.47
CA LYS A 161 -19.38 -0.70 -26.51
C LYS A 161 -19.90 -0.95 -25.11
N ASP A 162 -21.21 -1.11 -24.95
CA ASP A 162 -21.85 -1.35 -23.66
C ASP A 162 -21.39 -2.68 -23.06
N LYS A 163 -21.33 -3.74 -23.88
CA LYS A 163 -20.85 -5.05 -23.47
C LYS A 163 -19.38 -5.03 -23.06
N LYS A 164 -18.53 -4.36 -23.84
CA LYS A 164 -17.10 -4.15 -23.50
C LYS A 164 -16.96 -3.36 -22.21
N HIS A 165 -17.77 -2.31 -22.02
CA HIS A 165 -17.76 -1.49 -20.81
C HIS A 165 -18.19 -2.30 -19.57
N ALA A 166 -19.25 -3.10 -19.68
CA ALA A 166 -19.71 -3.99 -18.61
C ALA A 166 -18.64 -5.02 -18.22
N ALA A 167 -18.01 -5.66 -19.21
CA ALA A 167 -16.89 -6.59 -18.98
C ALA A 167 -15.71 -5.90 -18.29
N GLY A 168 -15.34 -4.70 -18.75
CA GLY A 168 -14.25 -3.92 -18.16
C GLY A 168 -14.55 -3.55 -16.70
N THR A 169 -15.77 -3.13 -16.42
CA THR A 169 -16.23 -2.82 -15.05
C THR A 169 -16.16 -4.05 -14.14
N ALA A 170 -16.53 -5.24 -14.64
CA ALA A 170 -16.43 -6.48 -13.88
C ALA A 170 -14.97 -6.84 -13.54
N ILE A 171 -14.05 -6.69 -14.50
CA ILE A 171 -12.61 -6.93 -14.27
C ILE A 171 -12.04 -5.93 -13.25
N VAL A 172 -12.36 -4.64 -13.39
CA VAL A 172 -11.93 -3.60 -12.44
C VAL A 172 -12.43 -3.90 -11.03
N ARG A 173 -13.69 -4.34 -10.89
CA ARG A 173 -14.25 -4.75 -9.60
C ARG A 173 -13.53 -5.96 -9.01
N ALA A 174 -13.17 -6.95 -9.82
CA ALA A 174 -12.40 -8.11 -9.36
C ALA A 174 -11.01 -7.71 -8.87
N LEU A 175 -10.30 -6.87 -9.62
CA LEU A 175 -9.00 -6.32 -9.23
C LEU A 175 -9.10 -5.51 -7.92
N GLN A 176 -10.16 -4.72 -7.76
CA GLN A 176 -10.38 -3.96 -6.52
C GLN A 176 -10.57 -4.88 -5.32
N LYS A 177 -11.41 -5.92 -5.44
CA LYS A 177 -11.59 -6.91 -4.36
C LYS A 177 -10.29 -7.59 -3.95
N MET A 178 -9.41 -7.87 -4.92
CA MET A 178 -8.09 -8.41 -4.62
C MET A 178 -7.23 -7.43 -3.84
N ARG A 179 -7.19 -6.15 -4.24
CA ARG A 179 -6.48 -5.11 -3.50
C ARG A 179 -7.00 -4.97 -2.07
N ASP A 180 -8.32 -4.97 -1.90
CA ASP A 180 -8.94 -4.86 -0.58
C ASP A 180 -8.54 -6.05 0.31
N ARG A 181 -8.57 -7.27 -0.25
CA ARG A 181 -8.14 -8.47 0.46
C ARG A 181 -6.65 -8.47 0.83
N GLN A 182 -5.79 -7.99 -0.07
CA GLN A 182 -4.36 -7.82 0.20
C GLN A 182 -4.12 -6.86 1.37
N GLN A 183 -4.85 -5.73 1.40
CA GLN A 183 -4.78 -4.77 2.49
C GLN A 183 -5.28 -5.36 3.81
N GLU A 184 -6.37 -6.14 3.78
CA GLU A 184 -6.89 -6.83 4.95
C GLU A 184 -5.88 -7.82 5.53
N LEU A 185 -5.27 -8.65 4.69
CA LEU A 185 -4.23 -9.61 5.08
C LEU A 185 -2.97 -8.92 5.62
N TYR A 186 -2.61 -7.77 5.06
CA TYR A 186 -1.52 -6.95 5.59
C TYR A 186 -1.83 -6.47 7.00
N ASN A 187 -3.02 -5.90 7.21
CA ASN A 187 -3.44 -5.43 8.52
C ASN A 187 -3.49 -6.57 9.54
N GLN A 188 -4.00 -7.75 9.16
CA GLN A 188 -4.00 -8.95 10.00
C GLN A 188 -2.59 -9.39 10.37
N SER A 189 -1.66 -9.43 9.42
CA SER A 189 -0.26 -9.77 9.71
C SER A 189 0.40 -8.77 10.67
N LYS A 190 -0.01 -7.49 10.62
CA LYS A 190 0.43 -6.47 11.56
C LYS A 190 -0.21 -6.67 12.94
N THR A 191 -1.47 -7.04 13.01
CA THR A 191 -2.19 -7.33 14.26
C THR A 191 -1.70 -8.61 14.94
N GLU A 192 -1.37 -9.66 14.20
CA GLU A 192 -0.73 -10.87 14.76
C GLU A 192 0.66 -10.57 15.34
N LEU A 193 1.36 -9.55 14.82
CA LEU A 193 2.56 -8.98 15.46
C LEU A 193 2.24 -8.16 16.73
N ILE A 194 1.01 -7.65 16.87
CA ILE A 194 0.54 -6.84 18.02
C ILE A 194 -0.04 -7.72 19.14
N ASP A 195 -0.42 -8.98 18.87
CA ASP A 195 -0.69 -9.99 19.92
C ASP A 195 0.57 -10.44 20.68
N GLN A 196 1.73 -9.89 20.31
CA GLN A 196 2.92 -9.95 21.13
C GLN A 196 2.71 -9.03 22.35
N ASP A 197 2.66 -9.64 23.54
CA ASP A 197 2.61 -8.94 24.83
C ASP A 197 3.49 -7.67 24.79
N PRO A 198 2.96 -6.48 25.11
CA PRO A 198 3.66 -5.22 24.96
C PRO A 198 5.00 -5.19 25.72
N ALA A 199 5.10 -5.89 26.86
CA ALA A 199 6.37 -6.01 27.58
C ALA A 199 7.42 -6.75 26.75
N THR A 200 7.03 -7.86 26.12
CA THR A 200 7.87 -8.65 25.21
C THR A 200 8.27 -7.86 23.97
N ALA A 201 7.34 -7.11 23.35
CA ALA A 201 7.62 -6.26 22.20
C ALA A 201 8.65 -5.17 22.53
N LEU A 202 8.47 -4.48 23.67
CA LEU A 202 9.41 -3.47 24.15
C LEU A 202 10.78 -4.07 24.47
N GLN A 203 10.84 -5.25 25.10
CA GLN A 203 12.09 -5.92 25.41
C GLN A 203 12.86 -6.35 24.16
N ASN A 204 12.15 -6.85 23.14
CA ASN A 204 12.72 -7.20 21.85
C ASN A 204 13.26 -5.97 21.12
N LEU A 205 12.51 -4.87 21.10
CA LEU A 205 12.94 -3.60 20.53
C LEU A 205 14.17 -3.04 21.24
N HIS A 206 14.19 -3.08 22.57
CA HIS A 206 15.33 -2.65 23.37
C HIS A 206 16.59 -3.46 23.03
N THR A 207 16.49 -4.79 23.07
CA THR A 207 17.59 -5.70 22.77
C THR A 207 18.10 -5.52 21.33
N SER A 208 17.17 -5.40 20.38
CA SER A 208 17.48 -5.21 18.96
C SER A 208 18.12 -3.85 18.68
N THR A 209 17.71 -2.80 19.39
CA THR A 209 18.32 -1.46 19.33
C THR A 209 19.75 -1.49 19.86
N LEU A 210 19.98 -2.12 21.02
CA LEU A 210 21.32 -2.28 21.59
C LEU A 210 22.24 -3.11 20.68
N ALA A 211 21.74 -4.20 20.11
CA ALA A 211 22.50 -5.02 19.17
C ALA A 211 22.83 -4.25 17.87
N CYS A 212 21.91 -3.43 17.38
CA CYS A 212 22.10 -2.61 16.19
C CYS A 212 23.17 -1.53 16.44
N THR A 213 23.04 -0.77 17.53
CA THR A 213 23.97 0.31 17.88
C THR A 213 25.39 -0.17 18.11
N LYS A 214 25.58 -1.35 18.71
CA LYS A 214 26.90 -2.00 18.85
C LYS A 214 27.57 -2.34 17.53
N ARG A 215 26.79 -2.53 16.47
CA ARG A 215 27.27 -2.89 15.12
C ARG A 215 27.33 -1.69 14.18
N PHE A 216 27.11 -0.48 14.69
CA PHE A 216 27.12 0.69 13.84
C PHE A 216 28.48 0.87 13.16
N GLN A 217 28.41 1.11 11.85
CA GLN A 217 29.55 1.39 11.02
C GLN A 217 29.40 2.82 10.53
N TYR A 218 30.45 3.61 10.76
CA TYR A 218 30.53 5.02 10.42
C TYR A 218 31.56 5.23 9.32
N PRO A 219 31.18 5.13 8.04
CA PRO A 219 32.09 5.39 6.92
C PRO A 219 32.70 6.78 7.02
N THR A 220 33.99 6.91 6.68
CA THR A 220 34.69 8.20 6.65
C THR A 220 34.25 9.09 5.50
N GLU A 221 33.69 8.49 4.44
CA GLU A 221 33.21 9.15 3.24
C GLU A 221 31.81 8.65 2.89
N LEU A 222 30.95 9.55 2.41
CA LEU A 222 29.59 9.27 1.99
C LEU A 222 29.31 10.04 0.68
N ASP A 223 28.57 9.42 -0.23
CA ASP A 223 28.18 10.05 -1.49
C ASP A 223 26.90 10.88 -1.30
N PHE A 224 26.99 12.19 -1.50
CA PHE A 224 25.85 13.11 -1.35
C PHE A 224 25.22 13.49 -2.69
N SER A 225 23.92 13.74 -2.65
CA SER A 225 23.16 14.23 -3.79
C SER A 225 23.54 15.67 -4.10
N LYS A 226 23.79 15.95 -5.38
CA LYS A 226 23.98 17.34 -5.87
C LYS A 226 22.69 18.16 -5.85
N LYS A 227 21.53 17.50 -5.79
CA LYS A 227 20.21 18.16 -5.90
C LYS A 227 19.63 18.56 -4.55
N LYS A 228 20.01 17.88 -3.47
CA LYS A 228 19.44 18.08 -2.14
C LYS A 228 20.55 18.02 -1.10
N GLU A 229 20.67 19.10 -0.34
CA GLU A 229 21.65 19.26 0.72
C GLU A 229 21.57 18.11 1.74
N ASN A 230 22.74 17.63 2.17
CA ASN A 230 22.89 16.58 3.17
C ASN A 230 22.01 15.34 2.89
N SER A 231 21.75 15.03 1.61
CA SER A 231 20.94 13.87 1.23
C SER A 231 21.83 12.82 0.61
N LEU A 232 21.73 11.58 1.10
CA LEU A 232 22.55 10.47 0.61
C LEU A 232 22.01 9.95 -0.72
N VAL A 233 22.92 9.55 -1.60
CA VAL A 233 22.58 8.79 -2.82
C VAL A 233 22.63 7.30 -2.50
N GLN A 234 21.74 6.49 -3.07
CA GLN A 234 21.87 5.05 -2.99
C GLN A 234 23.04 4.58 -3.87
N THR A 235 24.20 4.38 -3.24
CA THR A 235 25.40 3.80 -3.83
C THR A 235 25.86 2.62 -2.98
N ASP A 236 26.66 1.72 -3.55
CA ASP A 236 27.21 0.58 -2.80
C ASP A 236 28.02 1.02 -1.57
N LYS A 237 28.68 2.19 -1.66
CA LYS A 237 29.42 2.80 -0.54
C LYS A 237 28.49 3.23 0.58
N ASN A 238 27.38 3.89 0.25
CA ASN A 238 26.43 4.39 1.24
C ASN A 238 25.50 3.31 1.78
N ARG A 239 25.34 2.19 1.06
CA ARG A 239 24.35 1.15 1.34
C ARG A 239 24.31 0.76 2.82
N ARG A 240 25.44 0.38 3.41
CA ARG A 240 25.49 -0.03 4.82
C ARG A 240 25.06 1.07 5.79
N PHE A 241 25.37 2.33 5.49
CA PHE A 241 25.00 3.45 6.35
C PHE A 241 23.51 3.79 6.22
N ILE A 242 22.99 3.76 4.99
CA ILE A 242 21.55 3.90 4.71
C ILE A 242 20.76 2.77 5.37
N ASP A 243 21.21 1.51 5.25
CA ASP A 243 20.57 0.36 5.88
C ASP A 243 20.46 0.52 7.40
N GLN A 244 21.48 1.08 8.05
CA GLN A 244 21.45 1.38 9.49
C GLN A 244 20.41 2.47 9.82
N LEU A 245 20.35 3.55 9.04
CA LEU A 245 19.34 4.61 9.21
C LEU A 245 17.93 4.07 9.05
N CYS A 246 17.65 3.38 7.94
CA CYS A 246 16.35 2.79 7.65
C CYS A 246 15.94 1.79 8.75
N LYS A 247 16.87 0.96 9.22
CA LYS A 247 16.60 0.00 10.31
C LYS A 247 16.21 0.69 11.61
N MET A 248 16.86 1.81 11.96
CA MET A 248 16.51 2.57 13.15
C MET A 248 15.18 3.31 13.02
N GLU A 249 14.84 3.79 11.81
CA GLU A 249 13.52 4.36 11.53
C GLU A 249 12.43 3.28 11.61
N LYS A 250 12.69 2.07 11.12
CA LYS A 250 11.79 0.92 11.29
C LYS A 250 11.51 0.60 12.76
N TYR A 251 12.52 0.59 13.63
CA TYR A 251 12.31 0.37 15.06
C TYR A 251 11.46 1.46 15.71
N ARG A 252 11.56 2.70 15.23
CA ARG A 252 10.70 3.80 15.69
C ARG A 252 9.25 3.57 15.30
N ASP A 253 9.01 3.12 14.07
CA ASP A 253 7.67 2.81 13.59
C ASP A 253 7.09 1.60 14.32
N GLU A 254 7.89 0.54 14.55
CA GLU A 254 7.52 -0.62 15.38
C GLU A 254 7.13 -0.18 16.79
N LEU A 255 7.95 0.66 17.43
CA LEU A 255 7.64 1.21 18.76
C LEU A 255 6.31 1.96 18.76
N SER A 256 6.03 2.78 17.75
CA SER A 256 4.77 3.55 17.67
C SER A 256 3.50 2.70 17.57
N ASN A 257 3.64 1.40 17.24
CA ASN A 257 2.52 0.46 17.19
C ASN A 257 2.29 -0.28 18.51
N VAL A 258 3.20 -0.17 19.50
CA VAL A 258 3.05 -0.81 20.80
C VAL A 258 2.02 -0.05 21.63
N GLN A 259 0.98 -0.75 22.08
CA GLN A 259 -0.04 -0.19 22.97
C GLN A 259 0.29 -0.51 24.43
N THR A 260 0.52 0.52 25.22
CA THR A 260 0.86 0.45 26.66
C THR A 260 -0.35 0.51 27.57
N HIS A 261 -1.54 0.87 27.04
CA HIS A 261 -2.83 0.96 27.74
C HIS A 261 -2.80 1.74 29.08
N GLY A 262 -1.85 2.65 29.27
CA GLY A 262 -1.70 3.43 30.50
C GLY A 262 -1.04 2.69 31.66
N ASP A 263 -0.45 1.52 31.42
CA ASP A 263 0.39 0.83 32.39
C ASP A 263 1.68 1.61 32.65
N VAL A 264 1.96 1.90 33.91
CA VAL A 264 3.06 2.79 34.31
C VAL A 264 4.44 2.21 33.98
N GLU A 265 4.60 0.90 34.11
CA GLU A 265 5.85 0.20 33.88
C GLU A 265 6.14 0.09 32.38
N LEU A 266 5.13 -0.30 31.59
CA LEU A 266 5.22 -0.33 30.14
C LEU A 266 5.46 1.07 29.55
N GLU A 267 4.84 2.11 30.10
CA GLU A 267 5.09 3.50 29.70
C GLU A 267 6.52 3.95 29.99
N ALA A 268 7.10 3.54 31.12
CA ALA A 268 8.50 3.82 31.43
C ALA A 268 9.43 3.11 30.43
N GLN A 269 9.19 1.81 30.18
CA GLN A 269 9.99 1.03 29.24
C GLN A 269 9.85 1.56 27.79
N TYR A 270 8.64 1.95 27.38
CA TYR A 270 8.40 2.60 26.09
C TYR A 270 9.23 3.86 25.93
N ARG A 271 9.25 4.73 26.95
CA ARG A 271 10.06 5.95 26.94
C ARG A 271 11.54 5.64 26.85
N ASP A 272 12.04 4.65 27.57
CA ASP A 272 13.45 4.27 27.54
C ASP A 272 13.86 3.76 26.16
N VAL A 273 13.04 2.90 25.54
CA VAL A 273 13.27 2.42 24.17
C VAL A 273 13.22 3.56 23.17
N ASN A 274 12.23 4.47 23.28
CA ASN A 274 12.12 5.65 22.44
C ASN A 274 13.37 6.54 22.52
N VAL A 275 13.87 6.77 23.73
CA VAL A 275 15.10 7.54 23.97
C VAL A 275 16.31 6.85 23.37
N ALA A 276 16.44 5.52 23.50
CA ALA A 276 17.53 4.76 22.91
C ALA A 276 17.55 4.84 21.38
N ILE A 277 16.39 4.63 20.74
CA ILE A 277 16.22 4.76 19.27
C ILE A 277 16.53 6.20 18.83
N GLY A 278 16.00 7.19 19.54
CA GLY A 278 16.22 8.60 19.25
C GLY A 278 17.70 8.98 19.32
N LYS A 279 18.42 8.54 20.36
CA LYS A 279 19.87 8.76 20.49
C LYS A 279 20.65 8.11 19.34
N ALA A 280 20.32 6.88 18.99
CA ALA A 280 20.97 6.16 17.89
C ALA A 280 20.77 6.86 16.53
N LEU A 281 19.54 7.29 16.22
CA LEU A 281 19.24 8.09 15.02
C LEU A 281 19.99 9.42 15.03
N GLN A 282 20.06 10.09 16.18
CA GLN A 282 20.77 11.34 16.32
C GLN A 282 22.27 11.16 16.06
N GLN A 283 22.88 10.07 16.53
CA GLN A 283 24.30 9.76 16.28
C GLN A 283 24.57 9.54 14.79
N LEU A 284 23.75 8.73 14.10
CA LEU A 284 23.87 8.52 12.66
C LEU A 284 23.71 9.85 11.90
N LYS A 285 22.66 10.63 12.20
CA LYS A 285 22.40 11.92 11.53
C LYS A 285 23.48 12.97 11.84
N ALA A 286 24.08 12.95 13.03
CA ALA A 286 25.21 13.81 13.38
C ALA A 286 26.46 13.43 12.58
N HIS A 287 26.75 12.13 12.44
CA HIS A 287 27.86 11.65 11.62
C HIS A 287 27.67 12.03 10.15
N GLN A 288 26.47 11.82 9.59
CA GLN A 288 26.14 12.20 8.21
C GLN A 288 26.42 13.69 7.95
N ARG A 289 25.94 14.57 8.84
CA ARG A 289 26.21 16.02 8.77
C ARG A 289 27.69 16.34 8.86
N LYS A 290 28.41 15.72 9.79
CA LYS A 290 29.86 15.92 9.94
C LYS A 290 30.64 15.52 8.68
N VAL A 291 30.29 14.41 8.04
CA VAL A 291 30.92 13.97 6.79
C VAL A 291 30.55 14.91 5.64
N TYR A 292 29.30 15.36 5.57
CA TYR A 292 28.84 16.34 4.59
C TYR A 292 29.62 17.66 4.70
N GLU A 293 29.72 18.25 5.89
CA GLU A 293 30.49 19.48 6.13
C GLU A 293 31.98 19.33 5.79
N LYS A 294 32.57 18.15 6.03
CA LYS A 294 33.95 17.87 5.62
C LYS A 294 34.10 17.81 4.10
N SER A 295 33.11 17.25 3.40
CA SER A 295 33.13 17.18 1.92
C SER A 295 33.03 18.55 1.26
N LEU A 296 32.32 19.50 1.88
CA LEU A 296 32.26 20.91 1.44
C LEU A 296 33.60 21.65 1.64
N LYS A 297 34.34 21.31 2.70
CA LYS A 297 35.60 21.97 3.07
C LYS A 297 36.83 21.41 2.33
N ARG A 298 36.69 20.34 1.54
CA ARG A 298 37.74 19.92 0.60
C ARG A 298 37.53 20.67 -0.72
N PRO A 299 38.17 21.82 -0.95
CA PRO A 299 38.13 22.45 -2.27
C PRO A 299 38.70 21.46 -3.30
N ASN A 300 38.04 21.36 -4.46
CA ASN A 300 38.59 20.70 -5.64
C ASN A 300 39.95 21.34 -5.98
N THR A 301 41.04 20.72 -5.58
CA THR A 301 42.32 20.89 -6.26
C THR A 301 42.25 20.02 -7.52
N ALA A 302 41.76 20.62 -8.60
CA ALA A 302 42.03 20.22 -9.96
C ALA A 302 42.96 21.27 -10.58
#